data_AF-A0A7C7NPT4-F1
#
_entry.id   AF-A0A7C7NPT4-F1
#
_cell.length_a   1.000
_cell.length_b   1.000
_cell.length_c   1.000
_cell.angle_alpha   90.00
_cell.angle_beta   90.00
_cell.angle_gamma   90.00
#
_symmetry.space_group_name_H-M   'P 1'
#
loop_
_entity.id
_entity.type
_entity.pdbx_description
1 polymer ?
#
loop_
_entity_poly.entity_id
_entity_poly.type
_entity_poly.pdbx_seq_one_letter_code
_entity_poly.pdbx_strand_id
1 'polypeptide(L)'
;SKEKERLSKLNIKMDIPEHFLNMGEIYNLSIRKGTLTPEELYKIKEHIVVTILMLEKLPLPRYLSNVPKYAGTHHEQLNGQGYPRKLDKNNIPLGGKIIAFADIFEALTANDRPYKRAKKLSEAIKIIYYMVKDSHLDRELFRIFLENGLHMKYAKKYLRADQIDEVDVEYYLSRI
;
A
#
# COMPACT_ATOMS: atom_id res chain seq x y z
N SER A 1 -24.30 4.10 -37.36
CA SER A 1 -22.84 4.33 -37.25
C SER A 1 -22.29 4.58 -38.64
N LYS A 2 -21.41 5.58 -38.82
CA LYS A 2 -20.74 5.93 -40.10
C LYS A 2 -20.02 4.74 -40.74
N GLU A 3 -19.66 3.74 -39.95
CA GLU A 3 -18.97 2.53 -40.40
C GLU A 3 -19.89 1.55 -41.15
N LYS A 4 -21.15 1.40 -40.70
CA LYS A 4 -22.16 0.57 -41.39
C LYS A 4 -22.51 1.12 -42.78
N GLU A 5 -22.53 2.44 -42.94
CA GLU A 5 -22.79 3.11 -44.22
C GLU A 5 -21.61 2.97 -45.21
N ARG A 6 -20.37 3.00 -44.70
CA ARG A 6 -19.16 2.78 -45.51
C ARG A 6 -19.06 1.34 -46.04
N LEU A 7 -19.42 0.36 -45.21
CA LEU A 7 -19.38 -1.06 -45.56
C LEU A 7 -20.45 -1.46 -46.58
N SER A 8 -21.64 -0.83 -46.53
CA SER A 8 -22.70 -1.10 -47.52
C SER A 8 -22.33 -0.63 -48.93
N LYS A 9 -21.64 0.51 -49.07
CA LYS A 9 -21.14 1.00 -50.37
C LYS A 9 -20.09 0.08 -51.01
N LEU A 10 -19.42 -0.76 -50.21
CA LEU A 10 -18.42 -1.73 -50.66
C LEU A 10 -19.00 -3.15 -50.85
N ASN A 11 -20.33 -3.32 -50.74
CA ASN A 11 -20.99 -4.63 -50.85
C ASN A 11 -20.50 -5.69 -49.83
N ILE A 12 -19.93 -5.26 -48.70
CA ILE A 12 -19.45 -6.16 -47.65
C ILE A 12 -20.64 -6.62 -46.80
N LYS A 13 -20.90 -7.94 -46.79
CA LYS A 13 -22.03 -8.58 -46.08
C LYS A 13 -21.63 -9.27 -44.77
N MET A 14 -20.46 -8.97 -44.24
CA MET A 14 -20.00 -9.55 -42.99
C MET A 14 -20.81 -9.00 -41.81
N ASP A 15 -21.23 -9.89 -40.91
CA ASP A 15 -21.80 -9.49 -39.63
C ASP A 15 -20.71 -8.84 -38.79
N ILE A 16 -20.87 -7.55 -38.46
CA ILE A 16 -19.97 -6.82 -37.58
C ILE A 16 -20.34 -7.20 -36.14
N PRO A 17 -19.45 -7.85 -35.39
CA PRO A 17 -19.70 -8.12 -33.98
C PRO A 17 -19.89 -6.82 -33.21
N GLU A 18 -20.83 -6.78 -32.27
CA GLU A 18 -21.16 -5.59 -31.46
C GLU A 18 -19.94 -5.02 -30.71
N HIS A 19 -18.94 -5.87 -30.43
CA HIS A 19 -17.77 -5.55 -29.62
C HIS A 19 -16.44 -5.79 -30.35
N PHE A 20 -16.41 -5.61 -31.68
CA PHE A 20 -15.25 -5.94 -32.52
C PHE A 20 -13.92 -5.26 -32.11
N LEU A 21 -13.96 -4.14 -31.39
CA LEU A 21 -12.79 -3.41 -30.87
C LEU A 21 -12.72 -3.35 -29.33
N ASN A 22 -13.51 -4.17 -28.62
CA ASN A 22 -13.54 -4.13 -27.17
C ASN A 22 -12.28 -4.80 -26.59
N MET A 23 -11.24 -3.98 -26.35
CA MET A 23 -9.99 -4.38 -25.71
C MET A 23 -10.10 -4.41 -24.17
N GLY A 24 -11.28 -4.77 -23.64
CA GLY A 24 -11.56 -4.73 -22.20
C GLY A 24 -11.91 -3.34 -21.68
N GLU A 25 -12.24 -2.36 -22.53
CA GLU A 25 -12.56 -0.99 -22.12
C GLU A 25 -13.77 -0.94 -21.17
N ILE A 26 -14.84 -1.69 -21.47
CA ILE A 26 -16.02 -1.78 -20.59
C ILE A 26 -15.64 -2.40 -19.25
N TYR A 27 -14.80 -3.44 -19.26
CA TYR A 27 -14.30 -4.08 -18.05
C TYR A 27 -13.51 -3.09 -17.19
N ASN A 28 -12.55 -2.38 -17.80
CA ASN A 28 -11.73 -1.37 -17.14
C ASN A 28 -12.59 -0.22 -16.59
N LEU A 29 -13.64 0.20 -17.30
CA LEU A 29 -14.57 1.25 -16.83
C LEU A 29 -15.56 0.76 -15.76
N SER A 30 -15.74 -0.55 -15.61
CA SER A 30 -16.67 -1.13 -14.62
C SER A 30 -16.11 -1.18 -13.19
N ILE A 31 -14.84 -0.79 -12.99
CA ILE A 31 -14.21 -0.73 -11.67
C ILE A 31 -14.94 0.30 -10.78
N ARG A 32 -15.57 -0.19 -9.71
CA ARG A 32 -16.39 0.66 -8.81
C ARG A 32 -15.56 1.62 -7.96
N LYS A 33 -14.31 1.27 -7.67
CA LYS A 33 -13.42 2.03 -6.78
C LYS A 33 -11.96 1.82 -7.16
N GLY A 34 -11.20 2.91 -7.23
CA GLY A 34 -9.81 2.90 -7.66
C GLY A 34 -9.67 2.98 -9.17
N THR A 35 -8.44 2.82 -9.65
CA THR A 35 -8.09 2.94 -11.08
C THR A 35 -7.45 1.67 -11.63
N LEU A 36 -7.46 0.59 -10.86
CA LEU A 36 -6.76 -0.65 -11.18
C LEU A 36 -7.75 -1.80 -11.21
N THR A 37 -7.62 -2.63 -12.24
CA THR A 37 -8.25 -3.94 -12.33
C THR A 37 -7.64 -4.91 -11.29
N PRO A 38 -8.35 -6.00 -10.93
CA PRO A 38 -7.80 -7.08 -10.11
C PRO A 38 -6.46 -7.63 -10.61
N GLU A 39 -6.27 -7.73 -11.93
CA GLU A 39 -5.05 -8.22 -12.57
C GLU A 39 -3.88 -7.25 -12.39
N GLU A 40 -4.11 -5.95 -12.60
CA GLU A 40 -3.11 -4.91 -12.36
C GLU A 40 -2.74 -4.82 -10.88
N LEU A 41 -3.75 -4.91 -9.99
CA LEU A 41 -3.51 -4.95 -8.54
C LEU A 41 -2.69 -6.18 -8.13
N TYR A 42 -2.94 -7.34 -8.74
CA TYR A 42 -2.14 -8.54 -8.54
C TYR A 42 -0.68 -8.30 -8.97
N LYS A 43 -0.47 -7.74 -10.17
CA LYS A 43 0.88 -7.46 -10.67
C LYS A 43 1.64 -6.43 -9.85
N ILE A 44 0.96 -5.44 -9.29
CA ILE A 44 1.58 -4.56 -8.31
C ILE A 44 1.96 -5.34 -7.05
N LYS A 45 1.07 -6.16 -6.48
CA LYS A 45 1.35 -6.96 -5.27
C LYS A 45 2.44 -8.03 -5.45
N GLU A 46 2.65 -8.50 -6.68
CA GLU A 46 3.65 -9.50 -7.05
C GLU A 46 5.08 -9.07 -6.68
N HIS A 47 5.36 -7.78 -6.53
CA HIS A 47 6.69 -7.29 -6.13
C HIS A 47 7.20 -7.94 -4.83
N ILE A 48 6.32 -8.25 -3.86
CA ILE A 48 6.74 -8.93 -2.62
C ILE A 48 7.12 -10.38 -2.85
N VAL A 49 6.43 -11.06 -3.77
CA VAL A 49 6.81 -12.42 -4.18
C VAL A 49 8.20 -12.39 -4.82
N VAL A 50 8.45 -11.42 -5.70
CA VAL A 50 9.77 -11.22 -6.32
C VAL A 50 10.84 -10.90 -5.26
N THR A 51 10.55 -10.02 -4.30
CA THR A 51 11.46 -9.72 -3.18
C THR A 51 11.83 -10.97 -2.39
N ILE A 52 10.86 -11.81 -2.03
CA ILE A 52 11.12 -13.07 -1.33
C ILE A 52 12.05 -13.98 -2.17
N LEU A 53 11.70 -14.21 -3.43
CA LEU A 53 12.47 -15.08 -4.33
C LEU A 53 13.91 -14.60 -4.55
N MET A 54 14.11 -13.28 -4.61
CA MET A 54 15.45 -12.70 -4.74
C MET A 54 16.24 -12.86 -3.45
N LEU A 55 15.68 -12.42 -2.31
CA LEU A 55 16.39 -12.38 -1.04
C LEU A 55 16.70 -13.78 -0.48
N GLU A 56 15.82 -14.76 -0.69
CA GLU A 56 16.06 -16.16 -0.28
C GLU A 56 17.21 -16.82 -1.07
N LYS A 57 17.55 -16.30 -2.25
CA LYS A 57 18.67 -16.81 -3.08
C LYS A 57 20.00 -16.12 -2.77
N LEU A 58 20.00 -15.02 -2.03
CA LEU A 58 21.24 -14.31 -1.70
C LEU A 58 21.99 -15.05 -0.58
N PRO A 59 23.34 -15.14 -0.67
CA PRO A 59 24.16 -15.74 0.38
C PRO A 59 24.32 -14.77 1.56
N LEU A 60 23.22 -14.46 2.24
CA LEU A 60 23.22 -13.53 3.37
C LEU A 60 24.00 -14.12 4.56
N PRO A 61 24.82 -13.32 5.25
CA PRO A 61 25.49 -13.75 6.46
C PRO A 61 24.46 -14.06 7.56
N ARG A 62 24.84 -14.89 8.54
CA ARG A 62 23.93 -15.38 9.59
C ARG A 62 23.14 -14.28 10.30
N TYR A 63 23.75 -13.13 10.56
CA TYR A 63 23.09 -11.99 11.23
C TYR A 63 22.01 -11.31 10.38
N LEU A 64 21.97 -11.55 9.06
CA LEU A 64 20.93 -11.07 8.14
C LEU A 64 19.98 -12.17 7.66
N SER A 65 20.05 -13.37 8.24
CA SER A 65 19.23 -14.52 7.82
C SER A 65 17.71 -14.27 7.88
N ASN A 66 17.26 -13.35 8.73
CA ASN A 66 15.83 -12.99 8.85
C ASN A 66 15.37 -11.89 7.89
N VAL A 67 16.28 -11.22 7.17
CA VAL A 67 15.93 -10.13 6.23
C VAL A 67 14.90 -10.57 5.18
N PRO A 68 15.01 -11.75 4.53
CA PRO A 68 13.99 -12.22 3.59
C PRO A 68 12.62 -12.37 4.25
N LYS A 69 12.58 -12.81 5.51
CA LYS A 69 11.33 -12.96 6.27
C LYS A 69 10.70 -11.61 6.61
N TYR A 70 11.49 -10.63 7.05
CA TYR A 70 10.98 -9.29 7.37
C TYR A 70 10.49 -8.57 6.12
N ALA A 71 11.31 -8.57 5.05
CA ALA A 71 10.94 -7.99 3.76
C ALA A 71 9.76 -8.73 3.12
N GLY A 72 9.63 -10.04 3.27
CA GLY A 72 8.50 -10.79 2.74
C GLY A 72 7.17 -10.57 3.46
N THR A 73 7.18 -9.99 4.67
CA THR A 73 5.99 -9.88 5.53
C THR A 73 5.54 -8.45 5.81
N HIS A 74 6.23 -7.42 5.31
CA HIS A 74 5.89 -6.03 5.62
C HIS A 74 4.59 -5.50 4.97
N HIS A 75 3.98 -6.25 4.04
CA HIS A 75 2.63 -5.98 3.53
C HIS A 75 1.55 -6.90 4.12
N GLU A 76 1.92 -7.76 5.07
CA GLU A 76 0.95 -8.51 5.86
C GLU A 76 0.26 -7.55 6.84
N GLN A 77 -1.02 -7.82 7.12
CA GLN A 77 -1.83 -7.05 8.06
C GLN A 77 -2.22 -7.95 9.22
N LEU A 78 -2.28 -7.43 10.44
CA LEU A 78 -2.54 -8.26 11.62
C LEU A 78 -3.92 -8.94 11.61
N ASN A 79 -4.87 -8.39 10.85
CA ASN A 79 -6.20 -8.95 10.62
C ASN A 79 -6.25 -10.05 9.52
N GLY A 80 -5.12 -10.43 8.93
CA GLY A 80 -5.03 -11.46 7.90
C GLY A 80 -5.46 -11.02 6.49
N GLN A 81 -5.79 -9.74 6.27
CA GLN A 81 -6.20 -9.24 4.95
C GLN A 81 -5.03 -8.72 4.08
N GLY A 82 -3.80 -8.80 4.62
CA GLY A 82 -2.58 -8.42 3.92
C GLY A 82 -2.17 -9.41 2.81
N TYR A 83 -0.93 -9.30 2.36
CA TYR A 83 -0.37 -10.15 1.31
C TYR A 83 1.15 -10.29 1.51
N PRO A 84 1.81 -11.32 0.93
CA PRO A 84 1.28 -12.30 -0.03
C PRO A 84 0.66 -13.56 0.58
N ARG A 85 0.97 -13.89 1.84
CA ARG A 85 0.57 -15.15 2.50
C ARG A 85 -0.68 -15.02 3.37
N LYS A 86 -1.17 -13.79 3.61
CA LYS A 86 -2.35 -13.52 4.46
C LYS A 86 -2.16 -14.02 5.88
N LEU A 87 -0.99 -13.71 6.45
CA LEU A 87 -0.61 -14.18 7.77
C LEU A 87 -1.47 -13.52 8.85
N ASP A 88 -1.78 -14.27 9.90
CA ASP A 88 -2.30 -13.67 11.13
C ASP A 88 -1.21 -12.95 11.94
N LYS A 89 -1.64 -12.19 12.95
CA LYS A 89 -0.77 -11.41 13.84
C LYS A 89 0.36 -12.20 14.51
N ASN A 90 0.19 -13.51 14.76
CA ASN A 90 1.14 -14.34 15.48
C ASN A 90 2.24 -14.86 14.54
N ASN A 91 1.93 -14.95 13.25
CA ASN A 91 2.84 -15.43 12.22
C ASN A 91 3.70 -14.31 11.59
N ILE A 92 3.33 -13.04 11.79
CA ILE A 92 4.12 -11.89 11.33
C ILE A 92 5.24 -11.59 12.34
N PRO A 93 6.52 -11.70 11.94
CA PRO A 93 7.64 -11.42 12.85
C PRO A 93 7.69 -9.93 13.22
N LEU A 94 8.22 -9.61 14.40
CA LEU A 94 8.37 -8.23 14.87
C LEU A 94 9.09 -7.33 13.86
N GLY A 95 10.16 -7.81 13.23
CA GLY A 95 10.86 -7.07 12.18
C GLY A 95 9.97 -6.70 10.99
N GLY A 96 9.08 -7.60 10.57
CA GLY A 96 8.10 -7.31 9.52
C GLY A 96 7.08 -6.25 9.94
N LYS A 97 6.59 -6.32 11.19
CA LYS A 97 5.68 -5.31 11.77
C LYS A 97 6.32 -3.93 11.84
N ILE A 98 7.60 -3.85 12.24
CA ILE A 98 8.36 -2.60 12.31
C ILE A 98 8.53 -1.99 10.92
N ILE A 99 8.94 -2.80 9.92
CA ILE A 99 9.10 -2.31 8.54
C ILE A 99 7.75 -1.83 7.99
N ALA A 100 6.67 -2.60 8.18
CA ALA A 100 5.33 -2.21 7.74
C ALA A 100 4.91 -0.86 8.32
N PHE A 101 5.10 -0.68 9.62
CA PHE A 101 4.78 0.56 10.31
C PHE A 101 5.61 1.75 9.77
N ALA A 102 6.93 1.54 9.62
CA ALA A 102 7.84 2.57 9.13
C ALA A 102 7.52 2.98 7.68
N ASP A 103 7.29 2.01 6.79
CA ASP A 103 6.95 2.24 5.38
C ASP A 103 5.63 3.03 5.24
N ILE A 104 4.62 2.67 6.02
CA ILE A 104 3.33 3.40 6.03
C ILE A 104 3.51 4.82 6.54
N PHE A 105 4.24 5.03 7.64
CA PHE A 105 4.45 6.37 8.18
C PHE A 105 5.24 7.26 7.21
N GLU A 106 6.31 6.72 6.62
CA GLU A 106 7.09 7.41 5.59
C GLU A 106 6.22 7.73 4.37
N ALA A 107 5.48 6.75 3.84
CA ALA A 107 4.61 6.95 2.68
C ALA A 107 3.51 8.01 2.89
N LEU A 108 3.04 8.20 4.12
CA LEU A 108 2.04 9.23 4.46
C LEU A 108 2.65 10.63 4.56
N THR A 109 3.90 10.73 4.99
CA THR A 109 4.58 11.99 5.32
C THR A 109 5.54 12.47 4.23
N ALA A 110 5.93 11.60 3.31
CA ALA A 110 6.81 11.90 2.18
C ALA A 110 6.25 13.01 1.28
N ASN A 111 7.11 13.95 0.89
CA ASN A 111 6.75 15.16 0.14
C ASN A 111 7.23 15.16 -1.33
N ASP A 112 7.95 14.12 -1.71
CA ASP A 112 8.59 13.92 -3.00
C ASP A 112 7.68 13.22 -4.02
N ARG A 113 6.45 12.85 -3.62
CA ARG A 113 5.49 12.16 -4.49
C ARG A 113 4.71 13.17 -5.34
N PRO A 114 4.92 13.23 -6.67
CA PRO A 114 4.34 14.26 -7.55
C PRO A 114 2.80 14.24 -7.61
N TYR A 115 2.19 13.09 -7.29
CA TYR A 115 0.75 12.88 -7.39
C TYR A 115 -0.02 13.09 -6.07
N LYS A 116 0.67 13.38 -4.95
CA LYS A 116 0.00 13.49 -3.65
C LYS A 116 0.68 14.52 -2.77
N ARG A 117 -0.07 15.53 -2.34
CA ARG A 117 0.41 16.47 -1.33
C ARG A 117 0.73 15.70 -0.06
N ALA A 118 1.92 15.93 0.48
CA ALA A 118 2.37 15.37 1.74
C ALA A 118 1.37 15.69 2.85
N LYS A 119 1.06 14.72 3.70
CA LYS A 119 0.15 14.95 4.82
C LYS A 119 0.86 15.71 5.94
N LYS A 120 0.08 16.44 6.73
CA LYS A 120 0.56 16.97 8.01
C LYS A 120 0.84 15.82 8.98
N LEU A 121 1.71 16.06 9.96
CA LEU A 121 2.09 15.06 10.94
C LEU A 121 0.87 14.54 11.72
N SER A 122 0.00 15.44 12.18
CA SER A 122 -1.24 15.08 12.89
C SER A 122 -2.17 14.19 12.07
N GLU A 123 -2.27 14.45 10.76
CA GLU A 123 -3.09 13.67 9.83
C GLU A 123 -2.50 12.27 9.61
N ALA A 124 -1.19 12.16 9.46
CA ALA A 124 -0.50 10.87 9.34
C ALA A 124 -0.71 10.00 10.59
N ILE A 125 -0.54 10.59 11.79
CA ILE A 125 -0.79 9.90 13.07
C ILE A 125 -2.25 9.47 13.20
N LYS A 126 -3.21 10.33 12.81
CA LYS A 126 -4.64 9.99 12.81
C LYS A 126 -4.95 8.79 11.90
N ILE A 127 -4.37 8.74 10.70
CA ILE A 127 -4.56 7.61 9.78
C ILE A 127 -3.99 6.33 10.38
N ILE A 128 -2.77 6.38 10.91
CA ILE A 128 -2.13 5.22 11.56
C ILE A 128 -2.96 4.75 12.76
N TYR A 129 -3.52 5.66 13.56
CA TYR A 129 -4.41 5.31 14.66
C TYR A 129 -5.61 4.47 14.19
N TYR A 130 -6.29 4.87 13.11
CA TYR A 130 -7.38 4.07 12.55
C TYR A 130 -6.90 2.73 11.98
N MET A 131 -5.73 2.70 11.33
CA MET A 131 -5.13 1.44 10.87
C MET A 131 -4.80 0.49 12.03
N VAL A 132 -4.39 1.01 13.19
CA VAL A 132 -4.22 0.20 14.41
C VAL A 132 -5.56 -0.31 14.92
N LYS A 133 -6.62 0.51 14.92
CA LYS A 133 -7.98 0.08 15.30
C LYS A 133 -8.52 -1.03 14.38
N ASP A 134 -8.30 -0.91 13.08
CA ASP A 134 -8.70 -1.89 12.08
C ASP A 134 -7.79 -3.14 12.08
N SER A 135 -6.84 -3.21 13.02
CA SER A 135 -5.86 -4.29 13.15
C SER A 135 -5.03 -4.50 11.88
N HIS A 136 -4.69 -3.42 11.17
CA HIS A 136 -3.69 -3.45 10.10
C HIS A 136 -2.28 -3.40 10.67
N LEU A 137 -2.07 -2.56 11.69
CA LEU A 137 -0.78 -2.27 12.31
C LEU A 137 -0.73 -2.67 13.79
N ASP A 138 0.48 -2.88 14.30
CA ASP A 138 0.71 -3.29 15.68
C ASP A 138 0.51 -2.15 16.67
N ARG A 139 -0.34 -2.42 17.67
CA ARG A 139 -0.75 -1.48 18.70
C ARG A 139 0.41 -1.03 19.57
N GLU A 140 1.24 -1.97 20.00
CA GLU A 140 2.36 -1.69 20.91
C GLU A 140 3.44 -0.87 20.19
N LEU A 141 3.68 -1.15 18.91
CA LEU A 141 4.59 -0.32 18.10
C LEU A 141 4.10 1.13 17.99
N PHE A 142 2.81 1.33 17.75
CA PHE A 142 2.24 2.68 17.69
C PHE A 142 2.34 3.41 19.03
N ARG A 143 2.06 2.70 20.14
CA ARG A 143 2.22 3.22 21.50
C ARG A 143 3.65 3.68 21.77
N ILE A 144 4.63 2.80 21.58
CA ILE A 144 6.06 3.09 21.81
C ILE A 144 6.51 4.28 20.93
N PHE A 145 6.03 4.33 19.69
CA PHE A 145 6.34 5.40 18.75
C PHE A 145 5.86 6.79 19.21
N LEU A 146 4.69 6.84 19.85
CA LEU A 146 4.15 8.08 20.42
C LEU A 146 4.80 8.44 21.76
N GLU A 147 4.88 7.50 22.71
CA GLU A 147 5.45 7.72 24.05
C GLU A 147 6.89 8.24 24.00
N ASN A 148 7.69 7.75 23.05
CA ASN A 148 9.09 8.16 22.89
C ASN A 148 9.26 9.41 22.00
N GLY A 149 8.16 10.05 21.59
CA GLY A 149 8.20 11.24 20.73
C GLY A 149 8.86 11.00 19.36
N LEU A 150 8.91 9.74 18.88
CA LEU A 150 9.63 9.37 17.66
C LEU A 150 9.02 10.03 16.42
N HIS A 151 7.69 10.19 16.39
CA HIS A 151 6.97 10.94 15.36
C HIS A 151 7.51 12.37 15.22
N MET A 152 7.69 13.09 16.33
CA MET A 152 8.18 14.47 16.34
C MET A 152 9.69 14.52 16.05
N LYS A 153 10.46 13.56 16.57
CA LYS A 153 11.90 13.46 16.30
C LYS A 153 12.19 13.20 14.80
N TYR A 154 11.39 12.35 14.17
CA TYR A 154 11.42 12.15 12.72
C TYR A 154 10.98 13.42 11.98
N ALA A 155 9.85 14.01 12.40
CA ALA A 155 9.28 15.20 11.75
C ALA A 155 10.28 16.36 11.69
N LYS A 156 10.93 16.68 12.82
CA LYS A 156 11.94 17.75 12.90
C LYS A 156 13.17 17.48 12.03
N LYS A 157 13.47 16.22 11.74
CA LYS A 157 14.67 15.83 10.98
C LYS A 157 14.41 15.75 9.47
N TYR A 158 13.24 15.28 9.06
CA TYR A 158 12.98 14.91 7.66
C TYR A 158 11.80 15.62 7.00
N LEU A 159 10.88 16.20 7.78
CA LEU A 159 9.70 16.87 7.22
C LEU A 159 9.93 18.37 7.07
N ARG A 160 9.20 18.98 6.14
CA ARG A 160 9.20 20.43 5.98
C ARG A 160 8.45 21.08 7.14
N ALA A 161 8.83 22.30 7.50
CA ALA A 161 8.20 23.06 8.58
C ALA A 161 6.67 23.19 8.40
N ASP A 162 6.17 23.30 7.17
CA ASP A 162 4.73 23.42 6.89
C ASP A 162 3.93 22.12 7.11
N GLN A 163 4.62 20.99 7.23
CA GLN A 163 4.02 19.68 7.53
C GLN A 163 3.97 19.39 9.04
N ILE A 164 4.74 20.11 9.85
CA ILE A 164 4.86 19.85 11.29
C ILE A 164 3.79 20.66 12.02
N ASP A 165 2.78 19.96 12.51
CA ASP A 165 1.74 20.49 13.38
C ASP A 165 1.66 19.70 14.69
N GLU A 166 0.84 20.20 15.62
CA GLU A 166 0.68 19.61 16.94
C GLU A 166 -0.07 18.27 16.85
N VAL A 167 0.43 17.28 17.59
CA VAL A 167 -0.18 15.96 17.73
C VAL A 167 -0.65 15.81 19.17
N ASP A 168 -1.94 15.61 19.37
CA ASP A 168 -2.51 15.29 20.68
C ASP A 168 -2.17 13.84 21.06
N VAL A 169 -0.97 13.64 21.59
CA VAL A 169 -0.44 12.32 21.96
C VAL A 169 -1.29 11.67 23.05
N GLU A 170 -1.72 12.45 24.04
CA GLU A 170 -2.53 11.98 25.17
C GLU A 170 -3.89 11.43 24.70
N TYR A 171 -4.52 12.09 23.72
CA TYR A 171 -5.75 11.60 23.11
C TYR A 171 -5.60 10.19 22.52
N TYR A 172 -4.48 9.91 21.85
CA TYR A 172 -4.25 8.61 21.23
C TYR A 172 -3.87 7.54 22.27
N LEU A 173 -2.95 7.85 23.19
CA LEU A 173 -2.51 6.90 24.21
C LEU A 173 -3.64 6.47 25.15
N SER A 174 -4.58 7.37 25.46
CA SER A 174 -5.75 7.04 26.28
C SER A 174 -6.81 6.17 25.59
N ARG A 175 -6.72 5.97 24.26
CA ARG A 175 -7.73 5.28 23.44
C ARG A 175 -7.17 4.06 22.68
N ILE A 176 -6.01 3.58 23.12
CA ILE A 176 -5.28 2.43 22.59
C ILE A 176 -5.26 1.34 23.66
#